data_AF-A0A7X9KHU8-F1
#
_entry.id   AF-A0A7X9KHU8-F1
#
_cell.length_a   1.000
_cell.length_b   1.000
_cell.length_c   1.000
_cell.angle_alpha   90.00
_cell.angle_beta   90.00
_cell.angle_gamma   90.00
#
_symmetry.space_group_name_H-M   'P 1'
#
loop_
_entity.id
_entity.type
_entity.pdbx_description
1 polymer ?
#
loop_
_entity_poly.entity_id
_entity_poly.type
_entity_poly.pdbx_seq_one_letter_code
_entity_poly.pdbx_strand_id
1 'polypeptide(L)'
;MSPTSAVRRHLGVVLAAALLAVGTPIVVLGGNVAAVEVTAARFVTSARVDRPQATVGQSVAVTASVKSERARRALIDLEIYDQAGRKVFQQFWNSQSFTAGQTRTFTAAWTTGGLAAGSYSVKVGVFAVDWRSMIHWNDRAADVALVTSAPPTTTRPPTATTTTIAATTTTTRPPITTTTVAATTTTTRPPATTTTTRPPVTTTTTRPPVTTTTTSAPAPARFATLPVGAALPTGAQCAVRVRAAVEIRPENATANNTRGSRANANSNTSWSGFNRVDGDFVGTTDQIIQWAACKWGIDEDIVRAQVIKESYWYQSAN
;
A
#
# COMPACT_ATOMS: atom_id res chain seq x y z
N MET A 1 22.03 17.33 -47.18
CA MET A 1 20.75 16.92 -47.79
C MET A 1 20.37 15.56 -47.21
N SER A 2 19.33 15.59 -46.37
CA SER A 2 18.42 14.55 -45.83
C SER A 2 18.86 13.10 -45.58
N PRO A 3 18.58 12.59 -44.37
CA PRO A 3 17.99 11.28 -44.15
C PRO A 3 16.50 11.42 -43.77
N THR A 4 15.61 10.76 -44.51
CA THR A 4 14.15 10.79 -44.29
C THR A 4 13.68 9.72 -43.31
N SER A 5 13.03 10.22 -42.25
CA SER A 5 11.81 9.71 -41.61
C SER A 5 11.90 8.52 -40.65
N ALA A 6 12.18 8.88 -39.39
CA ALA A 6 11.74 8.16 -38.21
C ALA A 6 10.20 8.13 -38.12
N VAL A 7 9.62 6.93 -38.07
CA VAL A 7 8.22 6.74 -37.70
C VAL A 7 8.14 6.71 -36.16
N ARG A 8 7.91 7.88 -35.55
CA ARG A 8 7.45 7.98 -34.16
C ARG A 8 6.03 7.44 -34.09
N ARG A 9 5.84 6.22 -33.58
CA ARG A 9 4.53 5.78 -33.06
C ARG A 9 4.44 6.21 -31.60
N HIS A 10 3.67 7.26 -31.35
CA HIS A 10 3.24 7.66 -30.02
C HIS A 10 2.37 6.56 -29.40
N LEU A 11 2.94 5.72 -28.53
CA LEU A 11 2.16 4.89 -27.61
C LEU A 11 1.92 5.71 -26.34
N GLY A 12 0.71 6.26 -26.21
CA GLY A 12 0.23 6.79 -24.94
C GLY A 12 0.08 5.64 -23.94
N VAL A 13 0.70 5.78 -22.78
CA VAL A 13 0.60 4.83 -21.67
C VAL A 13 -0.85 4.81 -21.19
N VAL A 14 -1.53 3.70 -21.43
CA VAL A 14 -2.82 3.39 -20.83
C VAL A 14 -2.54 2.95 -19.40
N LEU A 15 -2.94 3.78 -18.42
CA LEU A 15 -3.03 3.36 -17.01
C LEU A 15 -4.10 2.26 -16.92
N ALA A 16 -3.69 1.02 -17.15
CA ALA A 16 -4.51 -0.15 -16.87
C ALA A 16 -4.49 -0.34 -15.36
N ALA A 17 -5.64 -0.12 -14.71
CA ALA A 17 -5.83 -0.41 -13.30
C ALA A 17 -5.44 -1.87 -13.02
N ALA A 18 -4.22 -2.07 -12.50
CA ALA A 18 -3.84 -3.31 -11.86
C ALA A 18 -4.69 -3.45 -10.59
N LEU A 19 -5.49 -4.52 -10.51
CA LEU A 19 -6.13 -4.91 -9.26
C LEU A 19 -5.01 -5.21 -8.25
N LEU A 20 -4.76 -4.26 -7.33
CA LEU A 20 -3.88 -4.47 -6.20
C LEU A 20 -4.73 -4.69 -4.94
N ALA A 21 -4.62 -5.89 -4.39
CA ALA A 21 -4.91 -6.12 -2.99
C ALA A 21 -3.92 -5.30 -2.16
N VAL A 22 -4.39 -4.22 -1.54
CA VAL A 22 -3.56 -3.35 -0.70
C VAL A 22 -3.38 -4.04 0.66
N GLY A 23 -2.29 -4.76 0.83
CA GLY A 23 -1.77 -5.13 2.14
C GLY A 23 -1.11 -3.92 2.79
N THR A 24 -1.71 -3.40 3.87
CA THR A 24 -1.07 -2.43 4.76
C THR A 24 0.22 -3.02 5.35
N PRO A 25 1.27 -2.22 5.65
CA PRO A 25 2.32 -2.71 6.54
C PRO A 25 1.73 -2.76 7.95
N ILE A 26 1.15 -3.90 8.33
CA ILE A 26 0.97 -4.20 9.73
C ILE A 26 2.35 -4.60 10.24
N VAL A 27 2.96 -3.75 11.09
CA VAL A 27 4.01 -4.20 12.00
C VAL A 27 3.32 -5.14 13.00
N VAL A 28 3.14 -6.40 12.61
CA VAL A 28 2.74 -7.45 13.55
C VAL A 28 4.00 -7.88 14.26
N LEU A 29 4.21 -7.40 15.49
CA LEU A 29 5.03 -8.14 16.43
C LEU A 29 4.32 -9.48 16.71
N GLY A 30 4.73 -10.53 16.02
CA GLY A 30 4.46 -11.92 16.42
C GLY A 30 3.48 -12.78 15.61
N GLY A 31 3.16 -12.46 14.34
CA GLY A 31 2.25 -13.29 13.54
C GLY A 31 2.77 -13.56 12.13
N ASN A 32 2.71 -14.81 11.67
CA ASN A 32 3.11 -15.24 10.33
C ASN A 32 2.44 -14.35 9.26
N VAL A 33 3.23 -13.60 8.51
CA VAL A 33 2.74 -12.74 7.41
C VAL A 33 2.05 -13.61 6.37
N ALA A 34 0.74 -13.39 6.16
CA ALA A 34 -0.05 -14.14 5.19
C ALA A 34 0.46 -13.89 3.77
N ALA A 35 0.55 -14.95 2.96
CA ALA A 35 0.99 -14.88 1.58
C ALA A 35 0.03 -14.01 0.75
N VAL A 36 0.56 -13.06 -0.04
CA VAL A 36 -0.27 -12.21 -0.89
C VAL A 36 -0.51 -12.93 -2.21
N GLU A 37 -1.73 -13.44 -2.38
CA GLU A 37 -2.16 -14.08 -3.61
C GLU A 37 -2.58 -13.06 -4.66
N VAL A 38 -2.08 -13.25 -5.89
CA VAL A 38 -2.50 -12.47 -7.06
C VAL A 38 -2.96 -13.42 -8.14
N THR A 39 -4.14 -13.15 -8.69
CA THR A 39 -4.76 -13.93 -9.77
C THR A 39 -4.90 -13.07 -11.02
N ALA A 40 -4.20 -13.44 -12.09
CA ALA A 40 -4.36 -12.82 -13.40
C ALA A 40 -3.89 -13.77 -14.50
N ALA A 41 -4.35 -13.57 -15.74
CA ALA A 41 -3.96 -14.39 -16.90
C ALA A 41 -4.07 -15.92 -16.69
N ARG A 42 -5.02 -16.35 -15.85
CA ARG A 42 -5.23 -17.75 -15.44
C ARG A 42 -4.09 -18.37 -14.61
N PHE A 43 -3.31 -17.51 -13.95
CA PHE A 43 -2.38 -17.88 -12.91
C PHE A 43 -2.86 -17.39 -11.56
N VAL A 44 -2.52 -18.15 -10.53
CA VAL A 44 -2.53 -17.69 -9.14
C VAL A 44 -1.11 -17.82 -8.62
N THR A 45 -0.57 -16.76 -8.04
CA THR A 45 0.78 -16.79 -7.46
C THR A 45 0.81 -16.17 -6.08
N SER A 46 1.62 -16.73 -5.20
CA SER A 46 1.97 -16.16 -3.90
C SER A 46 3.38 -16.59 -3.50
N ALA A 47 3.90 -16.05 -2.41
CA ALA A 47 5.15 -16.52 -1.83
C ALA A 47 5.03 -16.62 -0.30
N ARG A 48 5.88 -17.45 0.28
CA ARG A 48 6.12 -17.50 1.72
C ARG A 48 7.61 -17.47 1.99
N VAL A 49 7.97 -16.90 3.14
CA VAL A 49 9.34 -16.86 3.65
C VAL A 49 9.39 -17.69 4.93
N ASP A 50 10.48 -18.38 5.17
CA ASP A 50 10.66 -19.15 6.41
C ASP A 50 10.75 -18.24 7.64
N ARG A 51 11.26 -17.01 7.44
CA ARG A 51 11.26 -15.95 8.44
C ARG A 51 10.92 -14.59 7.82
N PRO A 52 9.89 -13.88 8.31
CA PRO A 52 9.54 -12.54 7.84
C PRO A 52 10.51 -11.46 8.35
N GLN A 53 11.34 -11.79 9.35
CA GLN A 53 12.41 -10.93 9.84
C GLN A 53 13.70 -11.74 9.98
N ALA A 54 14.81 -11.21 9.49
CA ALA A 54 16.13 -11.84 9.57
C ALA A 54 17.21 -10.82 9.92
N THR A 55 18.27 -11.27 10.59
CA THR A 55 19.45 -10.43 10.78
C THR A 55 20.26 -10.41 9.48
N VAL A 56 20.78 -9.24 9.08
CA VAL A 56 21.70 -9.11 7.94
C VAL A 56 22.83 -10.14 8.05
N GLY A 57 23.09 -10.86 6.96
CA GLY A 57 24.05 -11.97 6.91
C GLY A 57 23.42 -13.36 7.05
N GLN A 58 22.17 -13.48 7.53
CA GLN A 58 21.45 -14.75 7.52
C GLN A 58 20.92 -15.11 6.13
N SER A 59 20.76 -16.39 5.85
CA SER A 59 20.07 -16.88 4.65
C SER A 59 18.57 -17.04 4.93
N VAL A 60 17.72 -16.52 4.05
CA VAL A 60 16.25 -16.60 4.12
C VAL A 60 15.75 -17.52 3.02
N ALA A 61 14.93 -18.52 3.37
CA ALA A 61 14.33 -19.40 2.39
C ALA A 61 13.00 -18.81 1.89
N VAL A 62 12.90 -18.59 0.58
CA VAL A 62 11.73 -18.02 -0.08
C VAL A 62 11.10 -19.08 -0.98
N THR A 63 9.81 -19.36 -0.78
CA THR A 63 9.07 -20.31 -1.60
C THR A 63 7.92 -19.64 -2.32
N ALA A 64 8.00 -19.58 -3.65
CA ALA A 64 6.88 -19.19 -4.50
C ALA A 64 5.92 -20.37 -4.70
N SER A 65 4.62 -20.10 -4.67
CA SER A 65 3.54 -21.01 -5.06
C SER A 65 2.93 -20.48 -6.34
N VAL A 66 2.83 -21.32 -7.37
CA VAL A 66 2.29 -20.94 -8.68
C VAL A 66 1.27 -21.99 -9.11
N LYS A 67 0.05 -21.55 -9.41
CA LYS A 67 -1.02 -22.39 -9.99
C LYS A 67 -1.33 -21.88 -11.38
N SER A 68 -1.42 -22.81 -12.34
CA SER A 68 -1.95 -22.53 -13.67
C SER A 68 -3.31 -23.20 -13.81
N GLU A 69 -4.34 -22.50 -14.28
CA GLU A 69 -5.65 -23.12 -14.55
C GLU A 69 -5.63 -24.03 -15.77
N ARG A 70 -4.56 -24.00 -16.57
CA ARG A 70 -4.40 -24.82 -17.79
C ARG A 70 -3.12 -25.64 -17.77
N ALA A 71 -3.13 -26.74 -18.51
CA ALA A 71 -1.90 -27.48 -18.79
C ALA A 71 -1.03 -26.66 -19.76
N ARG A 72 0.21 -26.35 -19.37
CA ARG A 72 1.15 -25.56 -20.17
C ARG A 72 2.55 -25.60 -19.58
N ARG A 73 3.52 -25.07 -20.32
CA ARG A 73 4.86 -24.75 -19.80
C ARG A 73 4.99 -23.25 -19.56
N ALA A 74 5.78 -22.88 -18.56
CA ALA A 74 6.09 -21.49 -18.25
C ALA A 74 7.47 -21.37 -17.60
N LEU A 75 8.08 -20.18 -17.68
CA LEU A 75 9.20 -19.82 -16.83
C LEU A 75 8.67 -19.18 -15.57
N ILE A 76 9.19 -19.58 -14.41
CA ILE A 76 8.88 -18.97 -13.11
C ILE A 76 10.08 -18.16 -12.65
N ASP A 77 9.82 -16.91 -12.29
CA ASP A 77 10.82 -15.97 -11.82
C ASP A 77 10.50 -15.54 -10.38
N LEU A 78 11.49 -15.58 -9.51
CA LEU A 78 11.42 -15.11 -8.14
C LEU A 78 12.46 -14.02 -7.97
N GLU A 79 12.01 -12.81 -7.65
CA GLU A 79 12.89 -11.65 -7.47
C GLU A 79 12.69 -11.04 -6.10
N ILE A 80 13.72 -10.40 -5.56
CA ILE A 80 13.63 -9.65 -4.30
C ILE A 80 14.18 -8.25 -4.53
N TYR A 81 13.42 -7.26 -4.07
CA TYR A 81 13.70 -5.85 -4.26
C TYR A 81 13.90 -5.16 -2.92
N ASP A 82 14.84 -4.22 -2.86
CA ASP A 82 14.99 -3.31 -1.73
C ASP A 82 13.93 -2.19 -1.75
N GLN A 83 13.93 -1.35 -0.70
CA GLN A 83 13.02 -0.21 -0.58
C GLN A 83 13.19 0.84 -1.70
N ALA A 84 14.38 0.94 -2.30
CA ALA A 84 14.67 1.80 -3.44
C ALA A 84 14.21 1.20 -4.78
N GLY A 85 13.60 0.01 -4.76
CA GLY A 85 13.15 -0.67 -5.97
C GLY A 85 14.29 -1.26 -6.80
N ARG A 86 15.46 -1.49 -6.20
CA ARG A 86 16.56 -2.21 -6.86
C ARG A 86 16.41 -3.70 -6.60
N LYS A 87 16.56 -4.50 -7.66
CA LYS A 87 16.62 -5.95 -7.54
C LYS A 87 17.92 -6.37 -6.85
N VAL A 88 17.81 -7.04 -5.71
CA VAL A 88 18.95 -7.52 -4.91
C VAL A 88 19.14 -9.03 -5.01
N PHE A 89 18.13 -9.74 -5.51
CA PHE A 89 18.18 -11.18 -5.71
C PHE A 89 17.25 -11.61 -6.85
N GLN A 90 17.64 -12.66 -7.56
CA GLN A 90 16.82 -13.33 -8.56
C GLN A 90 17.14 -14.82 -8.60
N GLN A 91 16.10 -15.63 -8.70
CA GLN A 91 16.19 -17.04 -9.07
C GLN A 91 15.06 -17.36 -10.05
N PHE A 92 15.37 -18.07 -11.13
CA PHE A 92 14.35 -18.50 -12.08
C PHE A 92 14.42 -20.00 -12.37
N TRP A 93 13.30 -20.55 -12.82
CA TRP A 93 13.16 -21.92 -13.29
C TRP A 93 12.52 -21.89 -14.67
N ASN A 94 13.32 -22.14 -15.70
CA ASN A 94 12.81 -22.14 -17.06
C ASN A 94 11.97 -23.38 -17.33
N SER A 95 11.01 -23.24 -18.25
CA SER A 95 10.39 -24.35 -18.96
C SER A 95 9.68 -25.40 -18.07
N GLN A 96 9.06 -24.91 -17.00
CA GLN A 96 8.34 -25.70 -15.98
C GLN A 96 6.97 -26.12 -16.48
N SER A 97 6.69 -27.43 -16.42
CA SER A 97 5.40 -27.99 -16.81
C SER A 97 4.35 -27.85 -15.71
N PHE A 98 3.13 -27.48 -16.07
CA PHE A 98 1.98 -27.42 -15.18
C PHE A 98 0.87 -28.32 -15.73
N THR A 99 0.22 -29.04 -14.82
CA THR A 99 -1.10 -29.64 -15.07
C THR A 99 -2.17 -28.60 -14.72
N ALA A 100 -3.30 -28.62 -15.43
CA ALA A 100 -4.41 -27.71 -15.16
C ALA A 100 -4.87 -27.80 -13.70
N GLY A 101 -4.97 -26.66 -13.02
CA GLY A 101 -5.41 -26.56 -11.64
C GLY A 101 -4.37 -26.94 -10.59
N GLN A 102 -3.20 -27.46 -10.97
CA GLN A 102 -2.15 -27.86 -10.03
C GLN A 102 -1.36 -26.64 -9.55
N THR A 103 -1.19 -26.51 -8.23
CA THR A 103 -0.21 -25.61 -7.63
C THR A 103 1.14 -26.29 -7.55
N ARG A 104 2.18 -25.65 -8.08
CA ARG A 104 3.59 -26.04 -7.92
C ARG A 104 4.30 -25.05 -7.02
N THR A 105 5.35 -25.52 -6.34
CA THR A 105 6.19 -24.68 -5.47
C THR A 105 7.62 -24.63 -5.97
N PHE A 106 8.27 -23.48 -5.75
CA PHE A 106 9.64 -23.20 -6.17
C PHE A 106 10.36 -22.47 -5.05
N THR A 107 11.45 -23.05 -4.54
CA THR A 107 12.15 -22.54 -3.35
C THR A 107 13.56 -22.08 -3.71
N ALA A 108 13.92 -20.89 -3.24
CA ALA A 108 15.26 -20.32 -3.34
C ALA A 108 15.79 -19.93 -1.95
N ALA A 109 17.11 -20.02 -1.76
CA ALA A 109 17.79 -19.51 -0.58
C ALA A 109 18.41 -18.15 -0.90
N TRP A 110 17.97 -17.11 -0.21
CA TRP A 110 18.44 -15.74 -0.39
C TRP A 110 19.43 -15.37 0.71
N THR A 111 20.71 -15.21 0.34
CA THR A 111 21.77 -14.76 1.26
C THR A 111 21.76 -13.25 1.40
N THR A 112 21.71 -12.75 2.64
CA THR A 112 21.55 -11.31 2.93
C THR A 112 22.86 -10.60 3.32
N GLY A 113 24.01 -11.26 3.13
CA GLY A 113 25.31 -10.67 3.41
C GLY A 113 25.58 -9.43 2.55
N GLY A 114 26.06 -8.36 3.18
CA GLY A 114 26.36 -7.09 2.49
C GLY A 114 25.14 -6.23 2.15
N LEU A 115 23.92 -6.67 2.49
CA LEU A 115 22.70 -5.87 2.32
C LEU A 115 22.47 -4.94 3.51
N ALA A 116 21.77 -3.83 3.28
CA ALA A 116 21.36 -2.92 4.34
C ALA A 116 20.19 -3.51 5.14
N ALA A 117 20.10 -3.16 6.42
CA ALA A 117 18.86 -3.34 7.17
C ALA A 117 17.74 -2.50 6.53
N GLY A 118 16.52 -3.03 6.51
CA GLY A 118 15.39 -2.40 5.84
C GLY A 118 14.36 -3.42 5.36
N SER A 119 13.33 -2.93 4.68
CA SER A 119 12.27 -3.76 4.10
C SER A 119 12.62 -4.18 2.68
N TYR A 120 12.31 -5.44 2.39
CA TYR A 120 12.49 -6.07 1.09
C TYR A 120 11.20 -6.74 0.65
N SER A 121 10.89 -6.66 -0.63
CA SER A 121 9.68 -7.25 -1.21
C SER A 121 10.04 -8.39 -2.15
N VAL A 122 9.39 -9.54 -1.94
CA VAL A 122 9.47 -10.71 -2.81
C VAL A 122 8.44 -10.55 -3.92
N LYS A 123 8.88 -10.78 -5.16
CA LYS A 123 8.05 -10.73 -6.36
C LYS A 123 8.08 -12.08 -7.07
N VAL A 124 6.97 -12.44 -7.72
CA VAL A 124 6.84 -13.68 -8.47
C VAL A 124 6.32 -13.38 -9.87
N GLY A 125 7.13 -13.69 -10.87
CA GLY A 125 6.80 -13.56 -12.28
C GLY A 125 6.50 -14.90 -12.95
N VAL A 126 5.59 -14.88 -13.91
CA VAL A 126 5.38 -15.99 -14.84
C VAL A 126 5.56 -15.46 -16.25
N PHE A 127 6.46 -16.10 -16.99
CA PHE A 127 6.79 -15.74 -18.36
C PHE A 127 6.50 -16.91 -19.31
N ALA A 128 6.35 -16.60 -20.59
CA ALA A 128 6.56 -17.60 -21.62
C ALA A 128 7.98 -18.18 -21.49
N VAL A 129 8.15 -19.43 -21.90
CA VAL A 129 9.45 -20.12 -21.87
C VAL A 129 10.49 -19.26 -22.59
N ASP A 130 11.73 -19.26 -22.07
CA ASP A 130 12.87 -18.48 -22.58
C ASP A 130 12.64 -16.96 -22.55
N TRP A 131 11.91 -16.46 -21.55
CA TRP A 131 11.65 -15.03 -21.34
C TRP A 131 10.92 -14.31 -22.49
N ARG A 132 10.29 -15.06 -23.40
CA ARG A 132 9.71 -14.49 -24.63
C ARG A 132 8.66 -13.40 -24.39
N SER A 133 7.88 -13.52 -23.32
CA SER A 133 6.92 -12.51 -22.89
C SER A 133 6.54 -12.68 -21.43
N MET A 134 6.25 -11.57 -20.75
CA MET A 134 5.63 -11.60 -19.42
C MET A 134 4.16 -11.96 -19.56
N ILE A 135 3.68 -12.87 -18.70
CA ILE A 135 2.29 -13.36 -18.72
C ILE A 135 1.55 -12.92 -17.47
N HIS A 136 2.22 -12.98 -16.32
CA HIS A 136 1.66 -12.64 -15.01
C HIS A 136 2.77 -12.14 -14.10
N TRP A 137 2.42 -11.21 -13.21
CA TRP A 137 3.35 -10.61 -12.26
C TRP A 137 2.66 -10.36 -10.92
N ASN A 138 3.25 -10.87 -9.85
CA ASN A 138 2.89 -10.55 -8.47
C ASN A 138 3.99 -9.67 -7.87
N ASP A 139 3.68 -8.39 -7.72
CA ASP A 139 4.65 -7.36 -7.34
C ASP A 139 4.97 -7.33 -5.84
N ARG A 140 4.23 -8.11 -5.02
CA ARG A 140 4.40 -8.14 -3.56
C ARG A 140 3.92 -9.46 -2.97
N ALA A 141 4.52 -10.56 -3.40
CA ALA A 141 4.13 -11.91 -3.02
C ALA A 141 4.40 -12.24 -1.54
N ALA A 142 5.44 -11.63 -0.96
CA ALA A 142 5.77 -11.63 0.47
C ALA A 142 6.69 -10.44 0.80
N ASP A 143 6.86 -10.13 2.08
CA ASP A 143 7.82 -9.12 2.56
C ASP A 143 8.80 -9.75 3.55
N VAL A 144 10.03 -9.21 3.60
CA VAL A 144 11.08 -9.57 4.57
C VAL A 144 11.69 -8.30 5.16
N ALA A 145 11.83 -8.24 6.47
CA ALA A 145 12.56 -7.19 7.16
C ALA A 145 13.96 -7.68 7.54
N LEU A 146 15.00 -6.99 7.06
CA LEU A 146 16.37 -7.20 7.53
C LEU A 146 16.68 -6.23 8.66
N VAL A 147 17.27 -6.75 9.74
CA VAL A 147 17.74 -5.96 10.88
C VAL A 147 19.24 -6.11 11.09
N THR A 148 19.89 -5.09 11.61
CA THR A 148 21.28 -5.19 12.06
C THR A 148 21.36 -6.07 13.31
N SER A 149 22.42 -6.84 13.45
CA SER A 149 22.72 -7.50 14.73
C SER A 149 22.91 -6.44 15.81
N ALA A 150 22.24 -6.58 16.95
CA ALA A 150 22.54 -5.74 18.10
C ALA A 150 24.03 -5.90 18.46
N PRO A 151 24.75 -4.82 18.76
CA PRO A 151 26.10 -4.93 19.32
C PRO A 151 26.05 -5.82 20.56
N PRO A 152 27.04 -6.71 20.79
CA PRO A 152 27.12 -7.39 22.07
C PRO A 152 27.17 -6.33 23.17
N THR A 153 26.18 -6.33 24.07
CA THR A 153 26.24 -5.52 25.28
C THR A 153 27.42 -6.02 26.09
N THR A 154 28.52 -5.28 26.09
CA THR A 154 29.58 -5.46 27.08
C THR A 154 29.01 -5.01 28.42
N THR A 155 28.50 -5.94 29.20
CA THR A 155 28.18 -5.69 30.61
C THR A 155 29.51 -5.37 31.29
N ARG A 156 29.79 -4.08 31.53
CA ARG A 156 30.94 -3.68 32.34
C ARG A 156 30.78 -4.37 33.70
N PRO A 157 31.79 -5.09 34.22
CA PRO A 157 31.76 -5.58 35.59
C PRO A 157 31.41 -4.41 36.51
N PRO A 158 30.51 -4.59 37.50
CA PRO A 158 30.20 -3.52 38.42
C PRO A 158 31.50 -3.04 39.04
N THR A 159 31.84 -1.77 38.80
CA THR A 159 32.94 -1.12 39.50
C THR A 159 32.52 -1.08 40.96
N ALA A 160 33.14 -1.92 41.79
CA ALA A 160 32.98 -1.86 43.24
C ALA A 160 33.38 -0.45 43.69
N THR A 161 32.38 0.37 44.00
CA THR A 161 32.61 1.67 44.62
C THR A 161 32.72 1.40 46.11
N THR A 162 33.94 1.43 46.63
CA THR A 162 34.18 1.38 48.08
C THR A 162 33.69 2.69 48.68
N THR A 163 32.43 2.71 49.14
CA THR A 163 31.90 3.82 49.92
C THR A 163 32.48 3.74 51.33
N THR A 164 33.45 4.60 51.64
CA THR A 164 33.90 4.82 53.02
C THR A 164 32.75 5.42 53.82
N ILE A 165 32.25 4.66 54.80
CA ILE A 165 31.20 5.09 55.72
C ILE A 165 31.80 6.13 56.68
N ALA A 166 31.37 7.39 56.56
CA ALA A 166 31.61 8.40 57.58
C ALA A 166 30.67 8.14 58.77
N ALA A 167 31.21 8.16 59.99
CA ALA A 167 30.48 7.92 61.22
C ALA A 167 29.35 8.93 61.43
N THR A 168 28.13 8.44 61.59
CA THR A 168 26.95 9.26 61.90
C THR A 168 26.84 9.42 63.42
N THR A 169 26.91 10.66 63.92
CA THR A 169 26.53 10.99 65.29
C THR A 169 25.01 10.91 65.46
N THR A 170 24.58 10.14 66.46
CA THR A 170 23.19 9.94 66.87
C THR A 170 22.65 11.20 67.56
N THR A 171 21.53 11.74 67.10
CA THR A 171 20.70 12.68 67.87
C THR A 171 19.27 12.15 67.90
N THR A 172 18.82 11.81 69.11
CA THR A 172 17.50 11.25 69.44
C THR A 172 16.41 12.32 69.30
N ARG A 173 15.33 12.00 68.57
CA ARG A 173 14.08 12.78 68.55
C ARG A 173 12.93 11.93 69.10
N PRO A 174 11.97 12.49 69.87
CA PRO A 174 10.96 11.73 70.61
C PRO A 174 9.86 11.13 69.71
N PRO A 175 9.07 10.17 70.21
CA PRO A 175 8.11 9.41 69.41
C PRO A 175 6.89 10.25 69.06
N ILE A 176 6.42 10.15 67.82
CA ILE A 176 5.14 10.71 67.37
C ILE A 176 4.20 9.55 67.06
N THR A 177 3.05 9.59 67.72
CA THR A 177 1.97 8.60 67.72
C THR A 177 1.31 8.48 66.35
N THR A 178 1.10 7.23 65.92
CA THR A 178 0.39 6.84 64.70
C THR A 178 -1.11 7.12 64.84
N THR A 179 -1.74 7.72 63.83
CA THR A 179 -3.20 7.72 63.68
C THR A 179 -3.55 7.26 62.28
N THR A 180 -4.21 6.09 62.21
CA THR A 180 -4.75 5.46 61.01
C THR A 180 -6.10 6.11 60.67
N VAL A 181 -6.29 6.56 59.42
CA VAL A 181 -7.62 6.93 58.90
C VAL A 181 -7.82 6.30 57.52
N ALA A 182 -9.01 5.73 57.35
CA ALA A 182 -9.42 4.79 56.33
C ALA A 182 -9.70 5.39 54.94
N ALA A 183 -9.59 4.53 53.92
CA ALA A 183 -9.95 4.80 52.54
C ALA A 183 -11.47 4.98 52.37
N THR A 184 -11.88 5.97 51.57
CA THR A 184 -13.28 6.13 51.12
C THR A 184 -13.34 6.04 49.61
N THR A 185 -14.05 5.02 49.11
CA THR A 185 -14.44 4.83 47.72
C THR A 185 -15.63 5.73 47.40
N THR A 186 -15.61 6.42 46.26
CA THR A 186 -16.79 7.16 45.76
C THR A 186 -17.24 6.60 44.42
N THR A 187 -18.42 6.00 44.44
CA THR A 187 -19.17 5.45 43.31
C THR A 187 -20.01 6.58 42.70
N THR A 188 -19.81 6.90 41.42
CA THR A 188 -20.64 7.87 40.69
C THR A 188 -21.80 7.17 39.97
N ARG A 189 -23.02 7.55 40.35
CA ARG A 189 -24.34 7.11 39.86
C ARG A 189 -24.79 7.96 38.65
N PRO A 190 -25.57 7.42 37.70
CA PRO A 190 -26.04 8.16 36.51
C PRO A 190 -27.26 9.06 36.82
N PRO A 191 -27.48 10.18 36.10
CA PRO A 191 -28.71 10.95 36.22
C PRO A 191 -29.81 10.44 35.29
N ALA A 192 -31.02 10.50 35.84
CA ALA A 192 -32.27 9.97 35.33
C ALA A 192 -32.98 10.91 34.34
N THR A 193 -33.81 10.28 33.52
CA THR A 193 -34.82 10.79 32.61
C THR A 193 -35.79 11.78 33.27
N THR A 194 -36.15 12.85 32.57
CA THR A 194 -37.35 13.63 32.91
C THR A 194 -38.20 13.80 31.65
N THR A 195 -39.40 13.21 31.70
CA THR A 195 -40.44 13.31 30.68
C THR A 195 -41.27 14.56 30.96
N THR A 196 -41.56 15.38 29.95
CA THR A 196 -42.62 16.39 30.04
C THR A 196 -43.39 16.44 28.72
N THR A 197 -44.66 16.05 28.81
CA THR A 197 -45.67 16.02 27.75
C THR A 197 -46.54 17.29 27.82
N ARG A 198 -46.75 17.97 26.68
CA ARG A 198 -47.87 18.92 26.41
C ARG A 198 -48.23 18.90 24.91
N PRO A 199 -49.45 19.32 24.50
CA PRO A 199 -50.23 18.72 23.41
C PRO A 199 -49.94 19.35 22.03
N PRO A 200 -50.48 18.76 20.94
CA PRO A 200 -50.20 19.21 19.58
C PRO A 200 -50.99 20.47 19.25
N VAL A 201 -50.29 21.51 18.79
CA VAL A 201 -50.90 22.66 18.12
C VAL A 201 -50.62 22.51 16.63
N THR A 202 -51.66 22.16 15.87
CA THR A 202 -51.63 22.12 14.42
C THR A 202 -51.62 23.55 13.88
N THR A 203 -50.48 24.01 13.39
CA THR A 203 -50.40 25.26 12.60
C THR A 203 -49.95 24.90 11.19
N THR A 204 -50.90 24.93 10.26
CA THR A 204 -50.67 24.76 8.83
C THR A 204 -50.12 26.07 8.27
N THR A 205 -48.79 26.23 8.27
CA THR A 205 -48.13 27.34 7.60
C THR A 205 -47.45 26.82 6.34
N THR A 206 -48.07 27.05 5.18
CA THR A 206 -47.50 26.84 3.86
C THR A 206 -46.23 27.68 3.70
N ARG A 207 -45.07 27.04 3.85
CA ARG A 207 -43.75 27.62 3.64
C ARG A 207 -43.47 27.69 2.13
N PRO A 208 -43.03 28.84 1.59
CA PRO A 208 -42.63 28.97 0.18
C PRO A 208 -41.47 28.02 -0.15
N PRO A 209 -41.30 27.62 -1.43
CA PRO A 209 -40.30 26.64 -1.82
C PRO A 209 -38.91 27.16 -1.42
N VAL A 210 -38.29 26.47 -0.49
CA VAL A 210 -36.90 26.69 -0.14
C VAL A 210 -36.10 26.16 -1.31
N THR A 211 -35.56 27.08 -2.09
CA THR A 211 -34.41 26.79 -2.93
C THR A 211 -33.35 26.21 -2.00
N THR A 212 -33.21 24.89 -1.99
CA THR A 212 -32.02 24.24 -1.44
C THR A 212 -30.86 24.62 -2.34
N THR A 213 -30.26 25.78 -2.06
CA THR A 213 -28.84 25.97 -2.34
C THR A 213 -28.14 24.88 -1.54
N THR A 214 -27.85 23.78 -2.22
CA THR A 214 -26.91 22.77 -1.74
C THR A 214 -25.58 23.50 -1.59
N THR A 215 -25.33 24.08 -0.42
CA THR A 215 -23.99 24.48 -0.02
C THR A 215 -23.18 23.20 -0.11
N SER A 216 -22.39 23.08 -1.19
CA SER A 216 -21.50 21.96 -1.39
C SER A 216 -20.64 21.86 -0.13
N ALA A 217 -20.66 20.69 0.51
CA ALA A 217 -19.66 20.35 1.51
C ALA A 217 -18.29 20.78 0.95
N PRO A 218 -17.41 21.40 1.76
CA PRO A 218 -16.08 21.77 1.32
C PRO A 218 -15.46 20.57 0.60
N ALA A 219 -14.86 20.80 -0.57
CA ALA A 219 -14.16 19.74 -1.28
C ALA A 219 -13.23 19.04 -0.26
N PRO A 220 -13.28 17.71 -0.15
CA PRO A 220 -12.47 17.03 0.84
C PRO A 220 -11.00 17.40 0.59
N ALA A 221 -10.26 17.71 1.67
CA ALA A 221 -8.87 18.13 1.59
C ALA A 221 -7.97 17.09 0.86
N ARG A 222 -8.45 15.85 0.77
CA ARG A 222 -7.85 14.68 0.11
C ARG A 222 -8.94 13.70 -0.31
N PHE A 223 -8.69 12.89 -1.35
CA PHE A 223 -9.52 11.73 -1.66
C PHE A 223 -9.08 10.52 -0.81
N ALA A 224 -10.03 9.89 -0.14
CA ALA A 224 -9.80 8.68 0.64
C ALA A 224 -10.47 7.47 -0.04
N THR A 225 -10.03 6.27 0.31
CA THR A 225 -10.62 5.03 -0.20
C THR A 225 -12.09 4.93 0.20
N LEU A 226 -12.96 4.70 -0.78
CA LEU A 226 -14.38 4.48 -0.53
C LEU A 226 -14.63 3.04 -0.03
N PRO A 227 -15.68 2.83 0.78
CA PRO A 227 -16.08 1.50 1.19
C PRO A 227 -16.40 0.58 0.01
N VAL A 228 -16.24 -0.73 0.21
CA VAL A 228 -16.63 -1.73 -0.78
C VAL A 228 -18.11 -1.58 -1.15
N GLY A 229 -18.40 -1.56 -2.45
CA GLY A 229 -19.76 -1.39 -2.98
C GLY A 229 -20.25 0.06 -3.08
N ALA A 230 -19.46 1.04 -2.65
CA ALA A 230 -19.79 2.45 -2.86
C ALA A 230 -19.88 2.80 -4.35
N ALA A 231 -20.84 3.67 -4.70
CA ALA A 231 -20.94 4.20 -6.05
C ALA A 231 -19.73 5.09 -6.35
N LEU A 232 -19.01 4.77 -7.44
CA LEU A 232 -17.82 5.53 -7.84
C LEU A 232 -18.21 6.83 -8.57
N PRO A 233 -17.62 7.99 -8.22
CA PRO A 233 -17.84 9.24 -8.95
C PRO A 233 -17.50 9.15 -10.44
N THR A 234 -18.09 10.03 -11.24
CA THR A 234 -17.74 10.19 -12.67
C THR A 234 -16.47 11.02 -12.84
N GLY A 235 -15.82 10.91 -14.00
CA GLY A 235 -14.67 11.75 -14.34
C GLY A 235 -14.98 13.25 -14.27
N ALA A 236 -16.16 13.68 -14.73
CA ALA A 236 -16.60 15.07 -14.68
C ALA A 236 -16.80 15.57 -13.23
N GLN A 237 -17.39 14.75 -12.36
CA GLN A 237 -17.53 15.08 -10.93
C GLN A 237 -16.17 15.18 -10.22
N CYS A 238 -15.18 14.41 -10.66
CA CYS A 238 -13.84 14.47 -10.10
C CYS A 238 -13.04 15.65 -10.63
N ALA A 239 -13.22 16.04 -11.89
CA ALA A 239 -12.52 17.18 -12.48
C ALA A 239 -12.74 18.49 -11.70
N VAL A 240 -13.95 18.70 -11.15
CA VAL A 240 -14.27 19.88 -10.33
C VAL A 240 -13.75 19.80 -8.89
N ARG A 241 -13.28 18.63 -8.43
CA ARG A 241 -12.78 18.39 -7.07
C ARG A 241 -11.25 18.31 -6.99
N VAL A 242 -10.57 18.24 -8.13
CA VAL A 242 -9.10 18.23 -8.20
C VAL A 242 -8.56 19.54 -7.66
N ARG A 243 -7.54 19.46 -6.81
CA ARG A 243 -6.85 20.62 -6.25
C ARG A 243 -5.72 21.02 -7.17
N ALA A 244 -5.46 22.32 -7.24
CA ALA A 244 -4.33 22.85 -7.99
C ALA A 244 -3.01 22.25 -7.46
N ALA A 245 -2.16 21.80 -8.37
CA ALA A 245 -0.83 21.28 -8.05
C ALA A 245 0.13 21.69 -9.17
N VAL A 246 1.35 22.04 -8.80
CA VAL A 246 2.41 22.40 -9.75
C VAL A 246 2.92 21.15 -10.49
N GLU A 247 3.37 21.32 -11.73
CA GLU A 247 4.02 20.24 -12.45
C GLU A 247 5.43 20.03 -11.92
N ILE A 248 5.69 18.84 -11.36
CA ILE A 248 7.00 18.47 -10.82
C ILE A 248 7.83 17.63 -11.82
N ARG A 249 7.20 17.13 -12.88
CA ARG A 249 7.83 16.38 -13.98
C ARG A 249 7.61 17.11 -15.31
N PRO A 250 8.46 18.10 -15.64
CA PRO A 250 8.33 18.86 -16.89
C PRO A 250 8.27 17.96 -18.14
N GLU A 251 8.93 16.81 -18.12
CA GLU A 251 8.93 15.81 -19.19
C GLU A 251 7.52 15.29 -19.52
N ASN A 252 6.61 15.31 -18.55
CA ASN A 252 5.23 14.87 -18.74
C ASN A 252 4.34 15.94 -19.36
N ALA A 253 4.77 17.20 -19.50
CA ALA A 253 3.90 18.30 -19.87
C ALA A 253 3.12 18.03 -21.17
N THR A 254 3.76 17.45 -22.19
CA THR A 254 3.07 17.11 -23.45
C THR A 254 2.05 15.99 -23.26
N ALA A 255 2.43 14.91 -22.54
CA ALA A 255 1.55 13.77 -22.30
C ALA A 255 0.35 14.15 -21.43
N ASN A 256 0.58 14.90 -20.34
CA ASN A 256 -0.45 15.37 -19.42
C ASN A 256 -1.49 16.29 -20.07
N ASN A 257 -1.11 17.00 -21.13
CA ASN A 257 -2.00 17.86 -21.90
C ASN A 257 -2.62 17.16 -23.13
N THR A 258 -2.37 15.85 -23.29
CA THR A 258 -2.97 15.03 -24.35
C THR A 258 -4.11 14.21 -23.78
N ARG A 259 -5.35 14.53 -24.17
CA ARG A 259 -6.53 13.79 -23.74
C ARG A 259 -6.52 12.36 -24.33
N GLY A 260 -6.92 11.39 -23.53
CA GLY A 260 -7.11 10.02 -23.99
C GLY A 260 -8.20 9.89 -25.04
N SER A 261 -8.17 8.80 -25.81
CA SER A 261 -9.24 8.46 -26.74
C SER A 261 -9.73 7.05 -26.47
N ARG A 262 -11.05 6.83 -26.63
CA ARG A 262 -11.66 5.49 -26.59
C ARG A 262 -11.04 4.53 -27.61
N ALA A 263 -10.49 5.05 -28.71
CA ALA A 263 -9.82 4.23 -29.72
C ALA A 263 -8.55 3.55 -29.19
N ASN A 264 -7.92 4.12 -28.16
CA ASN A 264 -6.74 3.55 -27.49
C ASN A 264 -7.08 2.80 -26.20
N ALA A 265 -8.36 2.78 -25.81
CA ALA A 265 -8.79 2.11 -24.59
C ALA A 265 -8.84 0.60 -24.79
N ASN A 266 -8.69 -0.15 -23.69
CA ASN A 266 -8.88 -1.58 -23.71
C ASN A 266 -10.31 -1.92 -24.15
N SER A 267 -10.45 -2.56 -25.32
CA SER A 267 -11.75 -2.96 -25.88
C SER A 267 -12.32 -4.23 -25.26
N ASN A 268 -11.61 -4.84 -24.29
CA ASN A 268 -12.08 -6.01 -23.58
C ASN A 268 -13.29 -5.66 -22.72
N THR A 269 -14.39 -6.37 -22.93
CA THR A 269 -15.65 -6.21 -22.18
C THR A 269 -15.78 -7.17 -20.99
N SER A 270 -14.78 -8.02 -20.73
CA SER A 270 -14.81 -9.01 -19.64
C SER A 270 -14.87 -8.40 -18.25
N TRP A 271 -14.50 -7.12 -18.11
CA TRP A 271 -14.65 -6.35 -16.88
C TRP A 271 -15.21 -4.97 -17.21
N SER A 272 -16.34 -4.62 -16.61
CA SER A 272 -17.03 -3.35 -16.85
C SER A 272 -16.19 -2.13 -16.46
N GLY A 273 -15.17 -2.31 -15.61
CA GLY A 273 -14.24 -1.25 -15.22
C GLY A 273 -13.44 -0.66 -16.38
N PHE A 274 -13.15 -1.41 -17.45
CA PHE A 274 -12.44 -0.86 -18.62
C PHE A 274 -13.18 0.30 -19.29
N ASN A 275 -14.52 0.33 -19.21
CA ASN A 275 -15.32 1.45 -19.72
C ASN A 275 -15.06 2.76 -18.96
N ARG A 276 -14.46 2.70 -17.77
CA ARG A 276 -14.08 3.87 -16.97
C ARG A 276 -12.68 4.38 -17.31
N VAL A 277 -11.92 3.72 -18.19
CA VAL A 277 -10.60 4.18 -18.66
C VAL A 277 -10.81 5.02 -19.93
N ASP A 278 -11.00 6.32 -19.78
CA ASP A 278 -11.27 7.26 -20.88
C ASP A 278 -10.13 8.27 -21.12
N GLY A 279 -9.28 8.52 -20.11
CA GLY A 279 -8.24 9.56 -20.18
C GLY A 279 -8.80 10.97 -20.34
N ASP A 280 -10.02 11.21 -19.83
CA ASP A 280 -10.81 12.42 -20.06
C ASP A 280 -10.46 13.57 -19.09
N PHE A 281 -9.17 13.71 -18.74
CA PHE A 281 -8.69 14.80 -17.89
C PHE A 281 -7.25 15.17 -18.27
N VAL A 282 -6.96 16.46 -18.23
CA VAL A 282 -5.63 17.05 -18.51
C VAL A 282 -5.27 18.01 -17.39
N GLY A 283 -3.98 18.18 -17.12
CA GLY A 283 -3.49 19.04 -16.04
C GLY A 283 -2.02 18.77 -15.74
N THR A 284 -1.62 18.93 -14.49
CA THR A 284 -0.31 18.47 -14.02
C THR A 284 -0.35 17.00 -13.62
N THR A 285 0.82 16.39 -13.43
CA THR A 285 0.96 14.97 -13.05
C THR A 285 0.15 14.67 -11.78
N ASP A 286 0.26 15.51 -10.75
CA ASP A 286 -0.48 15.31 -9.50
C ASP A 286 -1.98 15.58 -9.65
N GLN A 287 -2.38 16.52 -10.52
CA GLN A 287 -3.81 16.75 -10.81
C GLN A 287 -4.46 15.55 -11.50
N ILE A 288 -3.75 14.89 -12.42
CA ILE A 288 -4.21 13.66 -13.08
C ILE A 288 -4.31 12.51 -12.07
N ILE A 289 -3.34 12.38 -11.15
CA ILE A 289 -3.37 11.38 -10.08
C ILE A 289 -4.57 11.60 -9.15
N GLN A 290 -4.81 12.84 -8.71
CA GLN A 290 -5.98 13.20 -7.90
C GLN A 290 -7.29 12.89 -8.62
N TRP A 291 -7.39 13.21 -9.91
CA TRP A 291 -8.57 12.93 -10.72
C TRP A 291 -8.85 11.42 -10.78
N ALA A 292 -7.82 10.62 -11.02
CA ALA A 292 -7.92 9.16 -11.04
C ALA A 292 -8.32 8.61 -9.67
N ALA A 293 -7.69 9.06 -8.59
CA ALA A 293 -8.00 8.67 -7.21
C ALA A 293 -9.49 8.88 -6.89
N CYS A 294 -10.01 10.07 -7.18
CA CYS A 294 -11.43 10.37 -7.02
C CYS A 294 -12.33 9.45 -7.86
N LYS A 295 -11.99 9.24 -9.14
CA LYS A 295 -12.80 8.46 -10.08
C LYS A 295 -12.87 6.99 -9.71
N TRP A 296 -11.81 6.45 -9.13
CA TRP A 296 -11.73 5.05 -8.73
C TRP A 296 -12.07 4.81 -7.26
N GLY A 297 -12.32 5.88 -6.48
CA GLY A 297 -12.63 5.77 -5.06
C GLY A 297 -11.46 5.20 -4.26
N ILE A 298 -10.23 5.53 -4.66
CA ILE A 298 -8.98 5.07 -4.04
C ILE A 298 -8.33 6.28 -3.37
N ASP A 299 -7.70 6.06 -2.22
CA ASP A 299 -6.90 7.09 -1.57
C ASP A 299 -5.81 7.64 -2.51
N GLU A 300 -5.72 8.96 -2.61
CA GLU A 300 -4.81 9.61 -3.55
C GLU A 300 -3.33 9.31 -3.27
N ASP A 301 -2.93 9.04 -2.02
CA ASP A 301 -1.56 8.67 -1.70
C ASP A 301 -1.24 7.24 -2.15
N ILE A 302 -2.25 6.36 -2.19
CA ILE A 302 -2.11 5.02 -2.78
C ILE A 302 -1.90 5.14 -4.29
N VAL A 303 -2.68 6.00 -4.98
CA VAL A 303 -2.50 6.20 -6.42
C VAL A 303 -1.14 6.83 -6.72
N ARG A 304 -0.71 7.84 -5.93
CA ARG A 304 0.64 8.41 -6.04
C ARG A 304 1.72 7.34 -5.88
N ALA A 305 1.63 6.51 -4.84
CA ALA A 305 2.58 5.44 -4.59
C ALA A 305 2.62 4.43 -5.75
N GLN A 306 1.47 4.06 -6.30
CA GLN A 306 1.39 3.16 -7.44
C GLN A 306 2.05 3.75 -8.68
N VAL A 307 1.79 5.02 -8.99
CA VAL A 307 2.40 5.70 -10.14
C VAL A 307 3.91 5.88 -9.94
N ILE A 308 4.42 5.99 -8.70
CA ILE A 308 5.86 5.91 -8.43
C ILE A 308 6.38 4.52 -8.76
N LYS A 309 5.69 3.46 -8.33
CA LYS A 309 6.12 2.07 -8.57
C LYS A 309 6.12 1.70 -10.05
N GLU A 310 5.14 2.17 -10.82
CA GLU A 310 5.01 1.84 -12.24
C GLU A 310 6.02 2.57 -13.11
N SER A 311 6.27 3.85 -12.84
CA SER A 311 7.07 4.68 -13.75
C SER A 311 7.83 5.82 -13.10
N TYR A 312 7.93 5.88 -11.78
CA TYR A 312 8.49 7.05 -11.07
C TYR A 312 7.80 8.37 -11.43
N TRP A 313 6.52 8.30 -11.79
CA TRP A 313 5.69 9.37 -12.33
C TRP A 313 5.94 9.77 -13.78
N TYR A 314 6.82 9.10 -14.53
CA TYR A 314 6.99 9.39 -15.97
C TYR A 314 5.87 8.78 -16.80
N GLN A 315 5.26 9.56 -17.68
CA GLN A 315 4.23 9.06 -18.60
C GLN A 315 4.80 8.49 -19.90
N SER A 316 6.05 8.81 -20.24
CA SER A 316 6.77 8.18 -21.35
C SER A 316 7.43 6.89 -20.88
N ALA A 317 7.25 5.80 -21.63
CA ALA A 317 8.14 4.64 -21.51
C ALA A 317 9.52 5.03 -22.06
N ASN A 318 10.58 4.70 -21.32
CA ASN A 318 11.94 4.67 -21.88
C ASN A 318 12.10 3.51 -22.85
#